data_AF-A0A7X6L2U9-F1
#
_entry.id   AF-A0A7X6L2U9-F1
#
_cell.length_a   1.000
_cell.length_b   1.000
_cell.length_c   1.000
_cell.angle_alpha   90.00
_cell.angle_beta   90.00
_cell.angle_gamma   90.00
#
_symmetry.space_group_name_H-M   'P 1'
#
loop_
_entity.id
_entity.type
_entity.pdbx_description
1 polymer ?
#
loop_
_entity_poly.entity_id
_entity_poly.type
_entity_poly.pdbx_seq_one_letter_code
_entity_poly.pdbx_strand_id
1 'polypeptide(L)'
;MKHGICRAHIHKVRRWGSVDAAPGRGSPGRRRKSSHDGRRISSYGYLMIRLPEGGWELEHRLAMEAELGRKLRPGENVHHINGDKLDNRPENLELWLRRQPTGQRVRDLVAWAKEILELYGAAEDDNATRS
;
A
#
# COMPACT_ATOMS: atom_id res chain seq x y z
N MET A 1 40.02 -14.86 -28.61
CA MET A 1 38.64 -14.87 -28.09
C MET A 1 38.57 -13.90 -26.93
N LYS A 2 38.03 -12.70 -27.13
CA LYS A 2 38.12 -11.61 -26.15
C LYS A 2 36.74 -10.95 -25.96
N HIS A 3 36.22 -11.17 -24.74
CA HIS A 3 35.29 -10.34 -23.98
C HIS A 3 33.78 -10.64 -24.07
N GLY A 4 33.30 -11.31 -23.01
CA GLY A 4 31.90 -11.60 -22.70
C GLY A 4 31.09 -10.37 -22.32
N ILE A 5 30.85 -9.49 -23.28
CA ILE A 5 30.00 -8.30 -23.10
C ILE A 5 28.89 -8.31 -24.16
N CYS A 6 27.64 -8.43 -23.71
CA CYS A 6 26.46 -8.50 -24.58
C CYS A 6 26.13 -7.13 -25.20
N ARG A 7 25.26 -7.10 -26.21
CA ARG A 7 24.86 -5.87 -26.94
C ARG A 7 24.33 -4.77 -26.01
N ALA A 8 23.68 -5.14 -24.91
CA ALA A 8 23.24 -4.19 -23.89
C ALA A 8 24.40 -3.55 -23.11
N HIS A 9 25.49 -4.30 -22.87
CA HIS A 9 26.71 -3.75 -22.26
C HIS A 9 27.43 -2.78 -23.20
N ILE A 10 27.51 -3.10 -24.50
CA ILE A 10 28.08 -2.21 -25.52
C ILE A 10 27.32 -0.88 -25.59
N HIS A 11 25.98 -0.92 -25.54
CA HIS A 11 25.15 0.29 -25.52
C HIS A 11 25.41 1.16 -24.28
N LYS A 12 25.63 0.55 -23.11
CA LYS A 12 25.98 1.27 -21.88
C LYS A 12 27.34 1.96 -21.98
N VAL A 13 28.37 1.27 -22.49
CA VAL A 13 29.70 1.84 -22.71
C VAL A 13 29.64 3.04 -23.65
N ARG A 14 28.90 2.93 -24.76
CA ARG A 14 28.76 4.01 -25.73
C ARG A 14 28.07 5.26 -25.15
N ARG A 15 27.15 5.07 -24.20
CA ARG A 15 26.34 6.16 -23.64
C ARG A 15 26.92 6.77 -22.36
N TRP A 16 27.61 5.97 -21.55
CA TRP A 16 28.04 6.34 -20.19
C TRP A 16 29.54 6.08 -19.94
N GLY A 17 30.31 5.67 -20.95
CA GLY A 17 31.76 5.53 -20.88
C GLY A 17 32.28 4.25 -20.22
N SER A 18 31.43 3.48 -19.52
CA SER A 18 31.80 2.20 -18.91
C SER A 18 30.62 1.23 -18.86
N VAL A 19 30.90 -0.08 -18.79
CA VAL A 19 29.90 -1.15 -18.63
C VAL A 19 29.14 -1.03 -17.30
N ASP A 20 29.79 -0.44 -16.29
CA ASP A 20 29.28 -0.27 -14.93
C ASP A 20 28.71 1.12 -14.67
N ALA A 21 28.97 2.09 -15.56
CA ALA A 21 28.65 3.50 -15.35
C ALA A 21 27.17 3.87 -15.52
N ALA A 22 26.29 2.93 -15.89
CA ALA A 22 24.88 3.25 -16.07
C ALA A 22 24.11 3.25 -14.72
N PRO A 23 23.43 4.34 -14.33
CA PRO A 23 22.50 4.35 -13.21
C PRO A 23 21.17 3.73 -13.66
N GLY A 24 21.11 2.40 -13.77
CA GLY A 24 19.93 1.67 -14.25
C GLY A 24 19.53 0.53 -13.33
N ARG A 25 18.26 0.09 -13.43
CA ARG A 25 17.80 -1.15 -12.78
C ARG A 25 18.66 -2.32 -13.30
N GLY A 26 19.48 -2.92 -12.43
CA GLY A 26 20.32 -4.07 -12.77
C GLY A 26 21.83 -3.80 -12.92
N SER A 27 22.36 -2.69 -12.39
CA SER A 27 23.82 -2.50 -12.32
C SER A 27 24.50 -3.56 -11.43
N PRO A 28 25.65 -4.12 -11.86
CA PRO A 28 26.44 -5.03 -11.02
C PRO A 28 26.79 -4.33 -9.70
N GLY A 29 26.55 -4.99 -8.57
CA GLY A 29 26.78 -4.42 -7.23
C GLY A 29 25.56 -3.79 -6.56
N ARG A 30 24.45 -3.54 -7.28
CA ARG A 30 23.19 -3.21 -6.60
C ARG A 30 22.61 -4.50 -6.02
N ARG A 31 22.94 -4.79 -4.76
CA ARG A 31 22.29 -5.87 -4.00
C ARG A 31 20.78 -5.77 -4.25
N ARG A 32 20.14 -6.85 -4.73
CA ARG A 32 18.70 -7.00 -4.51
C ARG A 32 18.54 -6.79 -3.01
N LYS A 33 17.73 -5.82 -2.56
CA LYS A 33 17.40 -5.72 -1.13
C LYS A 33 16.75 -7.06 -0.79
N SER A 34 17.53 -7.98 -0.25
CA SER A 34 17.03 -9.20 0.33
C SER A 34 16.15 -8.76 1.49
N SER A 35 14.89 -9.17 1.43
CA SER A 35 13.90 -9.02 2.50
C SER A 35 14.36 -9.82 3.71
N HIS A 36 15.35 -9.32 4.45
CA HIS A 36 15.96 -10.04 5.57
C HIS A 36 15.17 -9.94 6.88
N ASP A 37 14.11 -9.14 6.93
CA ASP A 37 13.30 -8.90 8.13
C ASP A 37 11.83 -9.30 7.97
N GLY A 38 11.51 -10.18 7.00
CA GLY A 38 10.10 -10.52 6.73
C GLY A 38 9.26 -9.33 6.23
N ARG A 39 9.91 -8.24 5.80
CA ARG A 39 9.29 -7.05 5.20
C ARG A 39 9.65 -6.92 3.72
N ARG A 40 8.70 -6.50 2.88
CA ARG A 40 8.93 -6.19 1.46
C ARG A 40 8.06 -5.02 0.99
N ILE A 41 8.54 -4.27 0.02
CA ILE A 41 7.74 -3.23 -0.64
C ILE A 41 7.11 -3.83 -1.90
N SER A 42 5.79 -3.72 -2.03
CA SER A 42 5.05 -4.14 -3.23
C SER A 42 5.39 -3.28 -4.45
N SER A 43 5.07 -3.75 -5.66
CA SER A 43 5.19 -2.96 -6.88
C SER A 43 4.40 -1.64 -6.85
N TYR A 44 3.37 -1.56 -6.00
CA TYR A 44 2.50 -0.41 -5.82
C TYR A 44 2.99 0.57 -4.72
N GLY A 45 4.13 0.29 -4.09
CA GLY A 45 4.76 1.15 -3.08
C GLY A 45 4.34 0.88 -1.64
N TYR A 46 3.44 -0.09 -1.39
CA TYR A 46 3.02 -0.44 -0.03
C TYR A 46 3.99 -1.39 0.67
N LEU A 47 4.17 -1.20 1.97
CA LEU A 47 4.91 -2.11 2.84
C LEU A 47 4.06 -3.36 3.16
N MET A 48 4.66 -4.53 2.97
CA MET A 48 4.07 -5.83 3.28
C MET A 48 4.90 -6.54 4.35
N ILE A 49 4.20 -7.21 5.26
CA ILE A 49 4.78 -8.02 6.33
C ILE A 49 4.43 -9.48 6.08
N ARG A 50 5.39 -10.37 6.35
CA ARG A 50 5.19 -11.81 6.32
C ARG A 50 4.52 -12.26 7.62
N LEU A 51 3.39 -12.94 7.50
CA LEU A 51 2.66 -13.47 8.66
C LEU A 51 3.33 -14.73 9.23
N PRO A 52 3.18 -15.01 10.54
CA PRO A 52 3.66 -16.24 11.18
C PRO A 52 3.09 -17.52 10.55
N GLU A 53 1.79 -17.51 10.22
CA GLU A 53 1.05 -18.58 9.54
C GLU A 53 1.44 -18.77 8.06
N GLY A 54 2.32 -17.90 7.54
CA GLY A 54 2.68 -17.84 6.14
C GLY A 54 1.81 -16.86 5.36
N GLY A 55 2.32 -16.43 4.20
CA GLY A 55 1.68 -15.38 3.40
C GLY A 55 2.25 -13.99 3.68
N TRP A 56 1.70 -13.00 2.98
CA TRP A 56 2.12 -11.61 3.04
C TRP A 56 0.89 -10.72 3.08
N GLU A 57 0.81 -9.87 4.09
CA GLU A 57 -0.26 -8.89 4.25
C GLU A 57 0.27 -7.47 4.17
N LEU A 58 -0.62 -6.53 3.88
CA LEU A 58 -0.31 -5.11 3.83
C LEU A 58 -0.27 -4.52 5.24
N GLU A 59 0.84 -3.87 5.62
CA GLU A 59 1.04 -3.37 6.98
C GLU A 59 -0.03 -2.35 7.38
N HIS A 60 -0.41 -1.42 6.50
CA HIS A 60 -1.49 -0.45 6.78
C HIS A 60 -2.84 -1.11 7.04
N ARG A 61 -3.14 -2.27 6.41
CA ARG A 61 -4.38 -3.01 6.70
C ARG A 61 -4.29 -3.60 8.09
N LEU A 62 -3.16 -4.24 8.43
CA LEU A 62 -2.95 -4.81 9.76
C LEU A 62 -3.00 -3.75 10.87
N ALA A 63 -2.40 -2.57 10.64
CA ALA A 63 -2.45 -1.45 11.58
C ALA A 63 -3.88 -0.98 11.83
N MET A 64 -4.68 -0.80 10.77
CA MET A 64 -6.08 -0.42 10.90
C MET A 64 -6.94 -1.53 11.53
N GLU A 65 -6.69 -2.80 11.22
CA GLU A 65 -7.40 -3.93 11.86
C GLU A 65 -7.12 -4.02 13.36
N ALA A 66 -5.88 -3.72 13.77
CA ALA A 66 -5.49 -3.68 15.17
C ALA A 66 -6.18 -2.52 15.90
N GLU A 67 -6.25 -1.34 15.29
CA GLU A 67 -6.95 -0.18 15.83
C GLU A 67 -8.46 -0.43 15.99
N LEU A 68 -9.09 -1.04 14.98
CA LEU A 68 -10.53 -1.36 14.99
C LEU A 68 -10.88 -2.55 15.90
N GLY A 69 -9.89 -3.34 16.33
CA GLY A 69 -10.10 -4.60 17.04
C GLY A 69 -10.85 -5.67 16.22
N ARG A 70 -10.97 -5.49 14.90
CA ARG A 70 -11.65 -6.41 13.98
C ARG A 70 -11.01 -6.40 12.60
N LYS A 71 -11.24 -7.48 11.84
CA LYS A 71 -10.83 -7.54 10.43
C LYS A 71 -11.57 -6.50 9.59
N LEU A 72 -10.90 -5.99 8.56
CA LEU A 72 -11.51 -5.09 7.58
C LEU A 72 -12.60 -5.83 6.81
N ARG A 73 -13.80 -5.27 6.77
CA ARG A 73 -14.97 -5.82 6.07
C ARG A 73 -14.80 -5.67 4.56
N PRO A 74 -15.47 -6.52 3.77
CA PRO A 74 -15.54 -6.34 2.32
C PRO A 74 -16.08 -4.94 1.98
N GLY A 75 -15.31 -4.17 1.22
CA GLY A 75 -15.66 -2.79 0.86
C GLY A 75 -14.98 -1.71 1.71
N GLU A 76 -14.30 -2.08 2.80
CA GLU A 76 -13.42 -1.17 3.55
C GLU A 76 -12.03 -1.12 2.91
N ASN A 77 -11.49 0.08 2.79
CA ASN A 77 -10.12 0.38 2.34
C ASN A 77 -9.46 1.31 3.35
N VAL A 78 -8.13 1.32 3.36
CA VAL A 78 -7.35 2.24 4.20
C VAL A 78 -6.68 3.27 3.31
N HIS A 79 -6.82 4.54 3.66
CA HIS A 79 -6.20 5.68 2.99
C HIS A 79 -5.12 6.30 3.87
N HIS A 80 -4.06 6.83 3.26
CA HIS A 80 -2.97 7.53 3.95
C HIS A 80 -3.18 9.04 3.85
N ILE A 81 -3.34 9.72 4.97
CA ILE A 81 -3.64 11.17 5.01
C ILE A 81 -2.51 11.98 4.36
N ASN A 82 -1.25 11.66 4.69
CA ASN A 82 -0.07 12.34 4.13
C ASN A 82 0.32 11.86 2.72
N GLY A 83 -0.35 10.84 2.17
CA GLY A 83 -0.02 10.23 0.88
C GLY A 83 1.26 9.36 0.88
N ASP A 84 1.96 9.24 2.01
CA ASP A 84 3.12 8.35 2.16
C ASP A 84 2.66 6.93 2.52
N LYS A 85 2.78 6.03 1.54
CA LYS A 85 2.38 4.61 1.65
C LYS A 85 3.24 3.78 2.61
N LEU A 86 4.33 4.35 3.13
CA LEU A 86 5.22 3.71 4.09
C LEU A 86 4.99 4.19 5.52
N ASP A 87 4.27 5.30 5.72
CA ASP A 87 3.89 5.79 7.05
C ASP A 87 2.57 5.14 7.50
N ASN A 88 2.69 3.98 8.14
CA ASN A 88 1.55 3.13 8.54
C ASN A 88 1.12 3.34 10.00
N ARG A 89 1.45 4.49 10.61
CA ARG A 89 1.00 4.83 11.96
C ARG A 89 -0.52 5.06 11.96
N PRO A 90 -1.30 4.55 12.95
CA PRO A 90 -2.76 4.65 12.95
C PRO A 90 -3.28 6.08 12.75
N GLU A 91 -2.62 7.08 13.33
CA GLU A 91 -2.99 8.49 13.19
C GLU A 91 -2.86 9.05 11.75
N ASN A 92 -2.13 8.36 10.87
CA ASN A 92 -1.97 8.70 9.46
C ASN A 92 -2.90 7.89 8.54
N LEU A 93 -3.72 7.01 9.10
CA LEU A 93 -4.58 6.09 8.36
C LEU A 93 -6.06 6.44 8.54
N GLU A 94 -6.81 6.45 7.44
CA GLU A 94 -8.26 6.63 7.45
C GLU A 94 -8.97 5.42 6.86
N LEU A 95 -10.08 5.02 7.48
CA LEU A 95 -10.95 3.97 6.96
C LEU A 95 -11.93 4.56 5.94
N TRP A 96 -11.86 4.10 4.69
CA TRP A 96 -12.70 4.53 3.59
C TRP A 96 -13.62 3.40 3.13
N LEU A 97 -14.88 3.73 2.83
CA LEU A 97 -15.81 2.81 2.16
C LEU A 97 -15.67 2.94 0.64
N ARG A 98 -15.23 1.86 -0.02
CA ARG A 98 -14.93 1.81 -1.46
C ARG A 98 -16.18 1.89 -2.34
N ARG A 99 -17.35 1.49 -1.84
CA ARG A 99 -18.56 1.32 -2.65
C ARG A 99 -19.26 2.67 -2.84
N GLN A 100 -18.83 3.42 -3.85
CA GLN A 100 -19.66 4.43 -4.51
C GLN A 100 -20.28 3.77 -5.73
N PRO A 101 -21.57 3.39 -5.69
CA PRO A 101 -22.13 2.63 -6.79
C PRO A 101 -22.66 3.64 -7.84
N THR A 102 -22.01 3.68 -9.00
CA THR A 102 -22.37 4.57 -10.11
C THR A 102 -23.67 4.10 -10.76
N GLY A 103 -24.67 4.98 -10.90
CA GLY A 103 -25.94 4.65 -11.57
C GLY A 103 -27.01 4.02 -10.66
N GLN A 104 -26.90 4.15 -9.33
CA GLN A 104 -27.93 3.68 -8.40
C GLN A 104 -29.17 4.57 -8.35
N ARG A 105 -30.33 3.97 -8.06
CA ARG A 105 -31.57 4.73 -7.81
C ARG A 105 -31.49 5.36 -6.42
N VAL A 106 -32.19 6.49 -6.24
CA VAL A 106 -32.26 7.21 -4.95
C VAL A 106 -32.65 6.31 -3.78
N ARG A 107 -33.62 5.39 -3.98
CA ARG A 107 -34.04 4.44 -2.94
C ARG A 107 -32.90 3.51 -2.47
N ASP A 108 -32.00 3.13 -3.38
CA ASP A 108 -30.89 2.22 -3.09
C ASP A 108 -29.81 2.96 -2.29
N LEU A 109 -29.60 4.26 -2.60
CA LEU A 109 -28.75 5.15 -1.82
C LEU A 109 -29.31 5.40 -0.42
N VAL A 110 -30.62 5.58 -0.28
CA VAL A 110 -31.27 5.77 1.03
C VAL A 110 -31.19 4.49 1.88
N ALA A 111 -31.40 3.31 1.27
CA ALA A 111 -31.24 2.04 1.97
C ALA A 111 -29.79 1.83 2.43
N TRP A 112 -28.82 2.16 1.58
CA TRP A 112 -27.41 2.10 1.91
C TRP A 112 -27.02 3.10 3.00
N ALA A 113 -27.55 4.32 2.96
CA ALA A 113 -27.34 5.32 4.00
C ALA A 113 -27.89 4.84 5.35
N LYS A 114 -29.08 4.23 5.38
CA LYS A 114 -29.64 3.61 6.59
C LYS A 114 -28.76 2.49 7.13
N GLU A 115 -28.23 1.64 6.25
CA GLU A 115 -27.30 0.58 6.62
C GLU A 115 -26.00 1.15 7.21
N ILE A 116 -25.45 2.21 6.63
CA ILE A 116 -24.29 2.92 7.19
C ILE A 116 -24.61 3.49 8.58
N LEU A 117 -25.74 4.17 8.72
CA LEU A 117 -26.15 4.75 10.01
C LEU A 117 -26.39 3.68 11.07
N GLU A 118 -26.95 2.52 10.71
CA GLU A 118 -27.08 1.39 11.64
C GLU A 118 -25.71 0.84 12.05
N LEU A 119 -24.77 0.75 11.11
CA LEU A 119 -23.44 0.19 11.36
C LEU A 119 -22.49 1.16 12.08
N TYR A 120 -22.63 2.47 11.88
CA TYR A 120 -21.67 3.49 12.28
C TYR A 120 -22.29 4.72 12.97
N GLY A 121 -23.60 4.80 13.14
CA GLY A 121 -24.28 5.99 13.66
C GLY A 121 -23.86 6.38 15.08
N ALA A 122 -23.37 5.43 15.87
CA ALA A 122 -22.83 5.70 17.21
C ALA A 122 -21.40 6.26 17.21
N ALA A 123 -20.71 6.31 16.05
CA ALA A 123 -19.37 6.86 15.94
C ALA A 123 -19.35 8.40 15.80
N GLU A 124 -20.50 9.06 15.80
CA GLU A 124 -20.60 10.53 15.69
C GLU A 124 -20.21 11.26 16.99
N ASP A 125 -20.14 10.59 18.14
CA ASP A 125 -20.07 11.24 19.46
C ASP A 125 -18.67 11.71 19.89
N ASP A 126 -17.59 11.35 19.17
CA ASP A 126 -16.22 11.67 19.61
C ASP A 126 -15.74 13.09 19.26
N ASN A 127 -16.47 13.84 18.42
CA ASN A 127 -16.08 15.21 18.03
C ASN A 127 -16.81 16.33 18.79
N ALA A 128 -17.69 15.98 19.74
CA ALA A 128 -18.47 16.97 20.51
C ALA A 128 -17.78 17.48 21.80
N THR A 129 -16.60 16.97 22.17
CA THR A 129 -15.92 17.34 23.44
C THR A 129 -14.71 18.29 23.24
N ARG A 130 -14.50 18.82 22.04
CA ARG A 130 -13.51 19.89 21.80
C ARG A 130 -14.21 21.24 21.75
N SER A 131 -14.55 21.78 22.92
CA SER A 131 -14.90 23.19 23.14
C SER A 131 -14.10 23.76 24.29
#